data_AF-M2SKI7-F1
#
_entry.id   AF-M2SKI7-F1
#
_cell.length_a   1.000
_cell.length_b   1.000
_cell.length_c   1.000
_cell.angle_alpha   90.00
_cell.angle_beta   90.00
_cell.angle_gamma   90.00
#
_symmetry.space_group_name_H-M   'P 1'
#
loop_
_entity.id
_entity.type
_entity.pdbx_description
1 polymer ?
#
loop_
_entity_poly.entity_id
_entity_poly.type
_entity_poly.pdbx_seq_one_letter_code
_entity_poly.pdbx_strand_id
1 'polypeptide(L)'
;MEWEAVQLEDEAFRRGAVIAALRSFEEWDALPQAKAIADFPILINKVSKITPYMPPVPSAVEDNKCLRGIRVVEMSRVIAAPVAGKTLAAHGADVIWITSPSLPALPDLDLDLSRGKRTVQLDIEKSEDKAKLLDLLSTADVFIQSYRPGSLASKGLSAVELHKANPNLIAASLDAYGPNGPWSQNRGFDSLVQTCSGINVAEAQRYGDNEPARVLPCQALDHGAGYFLATGIMAALYRRATAGDVHEVKVSLAGVMKYLRSLGRYE
;
A
#
# COMPACT_ATOMS: atom_id res chain seq x y z
N MET A 1 16.57 -10.73 31.35
CA MET A 1 17.40 -10.65 30.12
C MET A 1 17.25 -9.22 29.65
N GLU A 2 18.25 -8.38 29.88
CA GLU A 2 18.22 -6.95 29.51
C GLU A 2 18.75 -6.82 28.08
N TRP A 3 17.96 -6.22 27.20
CA TRP A 3 18.32 -5.95 25.81
C TRP A 3 18.26 -4.45 25.58
N GLU A 4 19.24 -3.91 24.84
CA GLU A 4 19.11 -2.57 24.26
C GLU A 4 18.00 -2.56 23.20
N ALA A 5 17.20 -1.50 23.17
CA ALA A 5 15.99 -1.44 22.32
C ALA A 5 16.28 -1.71 20.83
N VAL A 6 17.35 -1.12 20.30
CA VAL A 6 17.76 -1.30 18.89
C VAL A 6 18.27 -2.72 18.63
N GLN A 7 19.02 -3.31 19.56
CA GLN A 7 19.50 -4.69 19.42
C GLN A 7 18.35 -5.69 19.39
N LEU A 8 17.33 -5.45 20.22
CA LEU A 8 16.12 -6.26 20.24
C LEU A 8 15.34 -6.11 18.93
N GLU A 9 15.21 -4.88 18.41
CA GLU A 9 14.58 -4.61 17.10
C GLU A 9 15.29 -5.35 15.97
N ASP A 10 16.63 -5.26 15.89
CA ASP A 10 17.42 -5.93 14.87
C ASP A 10 17.27 -7.46 14.92
N GLU A 11 17.29 -8.06 16.11
CA GLU A 11 17.02 -9.49 16.30
C GLU A 11 15.60 -9.86 15.87
N ALA A 12 14.62 -9.05 16.25
CA ALA A 12 13.23 -9.28 15.92
C ALA A 12 12.99 -9.21 14.40
N PHE A 13 13.53 -8.20 13.72
CA PHE A 13 13.48 -8.10 12.26
C PHE A 13 14.12 -9.32 11.59
N ARG A 14 15.28 -9.79 12.08
CA ARG A 14 15.94 -10.99 11.56
C ARG A 14 15.07 -12.25 11.69
N ARG A 15 14.25 -12.32 12.74
CA ARG A 15 13.30 -13.43 12.97
C ARG A 15 11.92 -13.20 12.37
N GLY A 16 11.70 -12.09 11.65
CA GLY A 16 10.42 -11.73 11.05
C GLY A 16 9.34 -11.31 12.05
N ALA A 17 9.72 -11.01 13.29
CA ALA A 17 8.87 -10.37 14.28
C ALA A 17 8.72 -8.87 13.95
N VAL A 18 7.67 -8.25 14.50
CA VAL A 18 7.24 -6.90 14.12
C VAL A 18 7.25 -6.02 15.37
N ILE A 19 8.39 -5.39 15.64
CA ILE A 19 8.58 -4.40 16.70
C ILE A 19 9.40 -3.24 16.14
N ALA A 20 9.36 -2.10 16.81
CA ALA A 20 10.14 -0.92 16.43
C ALA A 20 10.71 -0.28 17.70
N ALA A 21 12.00 0.06 17.67
CA ALA A 21 12.61 0.90 18.69
C ALA A 21 12.15 2.35 18.50
N LEU A 22 11.75 2.99 19.60
CA LEU A 22 11.39 4.40 19.64
C LEU A 22 12.62 5.24 19.27
N ARG A 23 12.43 6.20 18.36
CA ARG A 23 13.48 7.10 17.90
C ARG A 23 12.94 8.51 17.77
N SER A 24 13.81 9.49 17.85
CA SER A 24 13.63 10.86 17.37
C SER A 24 13.82 10.95 15.85
N PHE A 25 13.56 12.11 15.25
CA PHE A 25 13.84 12.33 13.83
C PHE A 25 15.33 12.23 13.50
N GLU A 26 16.19 12.75 14.37
CA GLU A 26 17.64 12.73 14.15
C GLU A 26 18.19 11.30 14.13
N GLU A 27 17.74 10.48 15.09
CA GLU A 27 18.11 9.06 15.15
C GLU A 27 17.58 8.27 13.95
N TRP A 28 16.36 8.57 13.49
CA TRP A 28 15.82 8.00 12.27
C TRP A 28 16.66 8.38 11.04
N ASP A 29 16.99 9.66 10.87
CA ASP A 29 17.71 10.17 9.70
C ASP A 29 19.14 9.62 9.60
N ALA A 30 19.73 9.23 10.72
CA ALA A 30 21.03 8.55 10.74
C ALA A 30 20.98 7.16 10.08
N LEU A 31 19.82 6.49 10.09
CA LEU A 31 19.69 5.11 9.61
C LEU A 31 19.90 4.99 8.09
N PRO A 32 20.52 3.88 7.63
CA PRO A 32 20.60 3.56 6.22
C PRO A 32 19.21 3.44 5.56
N GLN A 33 18.19 2.99 6.31
CA GLN A 33 16.83 2.89 5.79
C GLN A 33 16.22 4.25 5.46
N ALA A 34 16.36 5.24 6.35
CA ALA A 34 15.83 6.59 6.14
C ALA A 34 16.40 7.22 4.85
N LYS A 35 17.69 7.01 4.59
CA LYS A 35 18.39 7.48 3.39
C LYS A 35 17.95 6.78 2.11
N ALA A 36 17.50 5.53 2.20
CA ALA A 36 17.04 4.74 1.06
C ALA A 36 15.59 5.06 0.60
N ILE A 37 14.80 5.69 1.47
CA ILE A 37 13.42 6.08 1.17
C ILE A 37 13.41 7.29 0.23
N ALA A 38 12.64 7.21 -0.83
CA ALA A 38 12.48 8.29 -1.80
C ALA A 38 11.87 9.55 -1.16
N ASP A 39 12.24 10.72 -1.69
CA ASP A 39 11.75 12.01 -1.16
C ASP A 39 10.27 12.26 -1.45
N PHE A 40 9.73 11.63 -2.50
CA PHE A 40 8.32 11.71 -2.86
C PHE A 40 7.62 10.37 -2.61
N PRO A 41 6.35 10.39 -2.14
CA PRO A 41 5.69 9.20 -1.62
C PRO A 41 5.09 8.29 -2.70
N ILE A 42 4.94 8.79 -3.94
CA ILE A 42 4.36 8.06 -5.07
C ILE A 42 5.48 7.68 -6.04
N LEU A 43 5.81 6.39 -6.12
CA LEU A 43 6.75 5.86 -7.09
C LEU A 43 5.97 5.26 -8.27
N ILE A 44 6.20 5.77 -9.47
CA ILE A 44 5.57 5.29 -10.70
C ILE A 44 6.68 4.82 -11.64
N ASN A 45 6.86 3.50 -11.73
CA ASN A 45 7.93 2.89 -12.51
C ASN A 45 7.37 2.31 -13.81
N LYS A 46 7.87 2.77 -14.95
CA LYS A 46 7.45 2.23 -16.25
C LYS A 46 7.93 0.80 -16.40
N VAL A 47 7.02 -0.10 -16.75
CA VAL A 47 7.30 -1.53 -16.93
C VAL A 47 7.39 -1.87 -18.41
N SER A 48 6.42 -1.40 -19.19
CA SER A 48 6.33 -1.73 -20.61
C SER A 48 5.60 -0.62 -21.38
N LYS A 49 5.44 -0.84 -22.68
CA LYS A 49 4.65 0.01 -23.55
C LYS A 49 3.73 -0.86 -24.41
N ILE A 50 2.48 -0.44 -24.50
CA ILE A 50 1.41 -1.05 -25.30
C ILE A 50 0.84 -0.01 -26.26
N THR A 51 -0.12 -0.42 -27.10
CA THR A 51 -1.02 0.53 -27.75
C THR A 51 -1.84 1.24 -26.68
N PRO A 52 -1.98 2.59 -26.73
CA PRO A 52 -2.84 3.32 -25.80
C PRO A 52 -4.20 2.63 -25.61
N TYR A 53 -4.54 2.36 -24.35
CA TYR A 53 -5.68 1.52 -23.99
C TYR A 53 -6.51 2.15 -22.88
N MET A 54 -7.81 2.25 -23.14
CA MET A 54 -8.85 2.59 -22.18
C MET A 54 -9.97 1.55 -22.30
N PRO A 55 -10.39 0.90 -21.20
CA PRO A 55 -11.50 -0.04 -21.26
C PRO A 55 -12.80 0.68 -21.64
N PRO A 56 -13.72 -0.01 -22.34
CA PRO A 56 -14.99 0.57 -22.71
C PRO A 56 -15.85 0.85 -21.47
N VAL A 57 -16.52 2.00 -21.46
CA VAL A 57 -17.53 2.34 -20.45
C VAL A 57 -18.80 1.56 -20.74
N PRO A 58 -19.39 0.82 -19.78
CA PRO A 58 -20.68 0.16 -19.98
C PRO A 58 -21.76 1.18 -20.35
N SER A 59 -22.44 0.97 -21.48
CA SER A 59 -23.43 1.91 -22.04
C SER A 59 -24.65 2.16 -21.15
N ALA A 60 -24.89 1.32 -20.15
CA ALA A 60 -26.03 1.39 -19.24
C ALA A 60 -25.81 2.35 -18.05
N VAL A 61 -24.66 3.02 -17.94
CA VAL A 61 -24.34 3.87 -16.79
C VAL A 61 -24.36 5.35 -17.18
N GLU A 62 -25.41 6.05 -16.76
CA GLU A 62 -25.59 7.50 -16.94
C GLU A 62 -24.95 8.30 -15.78
N ASP A 63 -23.68 8.04 -15.45
CA ASP A 63 -22.93 8.89 -14.52
C ASP A 63 -21.60 9.38 -15.09
N ASN A 64 -21.16 10.56 -14.64
CA ASN A 64 -19.93 11.21 -15.09
C ASN A 64 -18.70 10.78 -14.26
N LYS A 65 -18.67 9.54 -13.77
CA LYS A 65 -17.60 9.04 -12.90
C LYS A 65 -16.35 8.70 -13.72
N CYS A 66 -15.21 9.27 -13.35
CA CYS A 66 -13.99 9.24 -14.16
C CYS A 66 -13.30 7.87 -14.26
N LEU A 67 -13.60 6.91 -13.37
CA LEU A 67 -13.05 5.56 -13.42
C LEU A 67 -14.09 4.51 -13.83
N ARG A 68 -15.22 4.92 -14.41
CA ARG A 68 -16.20 3.98 -14.91
C ARG A 68 -15.59 3.08 -16.00
N GLY A 69 -15.85 1.77 -15.91
CA GLY A 69 -15.27 0.76 -16.81
C GLY A 69 -13.92 0.20 -16.33
N ILE A 70 -13.24 0.84 -15.37
CA ILE A 70 -12.01 0.32 -14.78
C ILE A 70 -12.33 -0.84 -13.83
N ARG A 71 -11.66 -1.97 -14.00
CA ARG A 71 -11.77 -3.15 -13.12
C ARG A 71 -10.56 -3.26 -12.20
N VAL A 72 -10.80 -3.29 -10.89
CA VAL A 72 -9.75 -3.37 -9.86
C VAL A 72 -9.89 -4.67 -9.09
N VAL A 73 -8.80 -5.43 -9.04
CA VAL A 73 -8.67 -6.58 -8.13
C VAL A 73 -7.79 -6.17 -6.97
N GLU A 74 -8.33 -6.21 -5.77
CA GLU A 74 -7.64 -5.78 -4.55
C GLU A 74 -7.40 -6.97 -3.63
N MET A 75 -6.13 -7.22 -3.29
CA MET A 75 -5.69 -8.18 -2.29
C MET A 75 -4.95 -7.45 -1.17
N SER A 76 -5.71 -6.93 -0.21
CA SER A 76 -5.21 -6.05 0.83
C SER A 76 -5.82 -6.39 2.19
N ARG A 77 -5.27 -5.81 3.26
CA ARG A 77 -5.79 -5.93 4.63
C ARG A 77 -5.54 -4.64 5.42
N VAL A 78 -6.20 -4.52 6.56
CA VAL A 78 -6.04 -3.42 7.53
C VAL A 78 -6.56 -2.11 6.95
N ILE A 79 -5.75 -1.06 6.77
CA ILE A 79 -6.27 0.29 6.44
C ILE A 79 -5.74 0.80 5.10
N ALA A 80 -4.41 0.85 4.91
CA ALA A 80 -3.81 1.67 3.86
C ALA A 80 -4.26 1.33 2.42
N ALA A 81 -4.05 0.10 1.96
CA ALA A 81 -4.49 -0.29 0.62
C ALA A 81 -6.02 -0.40 0.48
N PRO A 82 -6.80 -0.83 1.50
CA PRO A 82 -8.26 -0.71 1.46
C PRO A 82 -8.78 0.71 1.25
N VAL A 83 -8.12 1.74 1.82
CA VAL A 83 -8.42 3.16 1.54
C VAL A 83 -8.22 3.47 0.05
N ALA A 84 -7.17 2.95 -0.57
CA ALA A 84 -6.94 3.13 -2.01
C ALA A 84 -8.08 2.53 -2.84
N GLY A 85 -8.47 1.28 -2.57
CA GLY A 85 -9.56 0.62 -3.27
C GLY A 85 -10.91 1.33 -3.09
N LYS A 86 -11.23 1.74 -1.87
CA LYS A 86 -12.45 2.54 -1.57
C LYS A 86 -12.44 3.87 -2.32
N THR A 87 -11.29 4.52 -2.42
CA THR A 87 -11.14 5.78 -3.15
C THR A 87 -11.40 5.58 -4.64
N LEU A 88 -10.83 4.54 -5.25
CA LEU A 88 -11.09 4.21 -6.66
C LEU A 88 -12.57 3.85 -6.91
N ALA A 89 -13.20 3.11 -6.00
CA ALA A 89 -14.62 2.79 -6.06
C ALA A 89 -15.50 4.06 -6.00
N ALA A 90 -15.16 5.03 -5.15
CA ALA A 90 -15.85 6.32 -5.06
C ALA A 90 -15.78 7.14 -6.37
N HIS A 91 -14.73 6.91 -7.17
CA HIS A 91 -14.56 7.45 -8.52
C HIS A 91 -15.19 6.60 -9.64
N GLY A 92 -15.94 5.54 -9.29
CA GLY A 92 -16.73 4.72 -10.22
C GLY A 92 -16.06 3.45 -10.73
N ALA A 93 -14.86 3.12 -10.24
CA ALA A 93 -14.20 1.85 -10.57
C ALA A 93 -14.98 0.66 -10.02
N ASP A 94 -14.97 -0.45 -10.75
CA ASP A 94 -15.49 -1.73 -10.28
C ASP A 94 -14.40 -2.46 -9.48
N VAL A 95 -14.51 -2.40 -8.16
CA VAL A 95 -13.51 -2.94 -7.25
C VAL A 95 -14.00 -4.24 -6.61
N ILE A 96 -13.25 -5.32 -6.83
CA ILE A 96 -13.40 -6.59 -6.11
C ILE A 96 -12.28 -6.70 -5.08
N TRP A 97 -12.65 -6.75 -3.81
CA TRP A 97 -11.75 -7.01 -2.69
C TRP A 97 -11.74 -8.50 -2.34
N ILE A 98 -10.60 -9.14 -2.62
CA ILE A 98 -10.36 -10.55 -2.37
C ILE A 98 -9.77 -10.72 -0.98
N THR A 99 -10.51 -11.42 -0.13
CA THR A 99 -10.11 -11.78 1.23
C THR A 99 -9.84 -13.29 1.31
N SER A 100 -9.25 -13.75 2.42
CA SER A 100 -8.98 -15.18 2.64
C SER A 100 -9.94 -15.74 3.68
N PRO A 101 -10.51 -16.94 3.46
CA PRO A 101 -11.31 -17.61 4.50
C PRO A 101 -10.47 -18.05 5.70
N SER A 102 -9.14 -18.11 5.58
CA SER A 102 -8.21 -18.52 6.64
C SER A 102 -7.60 -17.35 7.42
N LEU A 103 -7.94 -16.11 7.08
CA LEU A 103 -7.47 -14.93 7.79
C LEU A 103 -8.62 -14.24 8.52
N PRO A 104 -8.39 -13.65 9.71
CA PRO A 104 -9.46 -13.02 10.48
C PRO A 104 -10.07 -11.84 9.73
N ALA A 105 -11.39 -11.67 9.84
CA ALA A 105 -12.06 -10.43 9.47
C ALA A 105 -11.74 -9.33 10.50
N LEU A 106 -11.88 -8.07 10.11
CA LEU A 106 -11.74 -6.90 10.98
C LEU A 106 -13.04 -6.07 10.92
N PRO A 107 -14.16 -6.54 11.49
CA PRO A 107 -15.50 -6.03 11.18
C PRO A 107 -15.66 -4.51 11.27
N ASP A 108 -15.10 -3.87 12.30
CA ASP A 108 -15.20 -2.41 12.49
C ASP A 108 -14.48 -1.63 11.38
N LEU A 109 -13.31 -2.12 10.94
CA LEU A 109 -12.54 -1.52 9.85
C LEU A 109 -13.15 -1.89 8.49
N ASP A 110 -13.48 -3.16 8.29
CA ASP A 110 -14.00 -3.69 7.04
C ASP A 110 -15.34 -3.04 6.67
N LEU A 111 -16.19 -2.70 7.65
CA LEU A 111 -17.43 -1.96 7.44
C LEU A 111 -17.19 -0.61 6.74
N ASP A 112 -16.18 0.14 7.17
CA ASP A 112 -15.87 1.43 6.55
C ASP A 112 -15.14 1.25 5.21
N LEU A 113 -14.19 0.32 5.17
CA LEU A 113 -13.23 0.18 4.07
C LEU A 113 -13.78 -0.62 2.89
N SER A 114 -14.85 -1.41 3.08
CA SER A 114 -15.54 -2.15 2.01
C SER A 114 -16.52 -1.30 1.20
N ARG A 115 -16.83 -0.07 1.63
CA ARG A 115 -17.82 0.78 0.97
C ARG A 115 -17.51 0.99 -0.51
N GLY A 116 -18.48 0.69 -1.37
CA GLY A 116 -18.35 0.77 -2.83
C GLY A 116 -17.64 -0.41 -3.49
N LYS A 117 -17.13 -1.38 -2.71
CA LYS A 117 -16.45 -2.56 -3.21
C LYS A 117 -17.35 -3.80 -3.13
N ARG A 118 -17.11 -4.75 -4.01
CA ARG A 118 -17.63 -6.13 -3.88
C ARG A 118 -16.58 -6.98 -3.19
N THR A 119 -16.99 -7.91 -2.35
CA THR A 119 -16.04 -8.77 -1.60
C THR A 119 -16.22 -10.23 -1.98
N VAL A 120 -15.12 -10.97 -2.09
CA VAL A 120 -15.13 -12.42 -2.26
C VAL A 120 -14.02 -13.05 -1.42
N GLN A 121 -14.26 -14.25 -0.91
CA GLN A 121 -13.25 -15.05 -0.23
C GLN A 121 -12.66 -16.08 -1.21
N LEU A 122 -11.33 -16.10 -1.35
CA LEU A 122 -10.62 -17.10 -2.14
C LEU A 122 -9.45 -17.65 -1.32
N ASP A 123 -9.34 -18.97 -1.25
CA ASP A 123 -8.18 -19.64 -0.67
C ASP A 123 -7.16 -19.98 -1.76
N ILE A 124 -6.16 -19.11 -1.94
CA ILE A 124 -5.18 -19.23 -3.02
C ILE A 124 -4.20 -20.42 -2.87
N GLU A 125 -4.25 -21.15 -1.75
CA GLU A 125 -3.56 -22.44 -1.63
C GLU A 125 -4.29 -23.54 -2.42
N LYS A 126 -5.60 -23.38 -2.66
CA LYS A 126 -6.39 -24.27 -3.50
C LYS A 126 -6.22 -23.87 -4.95
N SER A 127 -5.86 -24.84 -5.79
CA SER A 127 -5.65 -24.61 -7.23
C SER A 127 -6.88 -24.03 -7.93
N GLU A 128 -8.09 -24.44 -7.54
CA GLU A 128 -9.35 -23.94 -8.10
C GLU A 128 -9.57 -22.44 -7.80
N ASP A 129 -9.40 -22.03 -6.55
CA ASP A 129 -9.58 -20.63 -6.15
C ASP A 129 -8.45 -19.75 -6.70
N LYS A 130 -7.22 -20.29 -6.79
CA LYS A 130 -6.12 -19.64 -7.50
C LYS A 130 -6.44 -19.45 -8.99
N ALA A 131 -7.06 -20.44 -9.65
CA ALA A 131 -7.48 -20.29 -11.04
C ALA A 131 -8.55 -19.21 -11.20
N LYS A 132 -9.54 -19.13 -10.30
CA LYS A 132 -10.54 -18.03 -10.27
C LYS A 132 -9.88 -16.67 -10.09
N LEU A 133 -8.89 -16.55 -9.20
CA LEU A 133 -8.13 -15.32 -9.02
C LEU A 133 -7.39 -14.92 -10.31
N LEU A 134 -6.72 -15.86 -10.97
CA LEU A 134 -5.99 -15.60 -12.21
C LEU A 134 -6.94 -15.19 -13.35
N ASP A 135 -8.14 -15.77 -13.42
CA ASP A 135 -9.18 -15.36 -14.36
C ASP A 135 -9.63 -13.92 -14.13
N LEU A 136 -9.89 -13.53 -12.87
CA LEU A 136 -10.19 -12.15 -12.49
C LEU A 136 -9.06 -11.20 -12.91
N LEU A 137 -7.80 -11.56 -12.64
CA LEU A 137 -6.63 -10.75 -12.97
C LEU A 137 -6.36 -10.64 -14.47
N SER A 138 -6.72 -11.65 -15.26
CA SER A 138 -6.56 -11.64 -16.72
C SER A 138 -7.36 -10.54 -17.41
N THR A 139 -8.42 -10.05 -16.75
CA THR A 139 -9.31 -9.00 -17.26
C THR A 139 -9.33 -7.75 -16.39
N ALA A 140 -8.45 -7.66 -15.40
CA ALA A 140 -8.32 -6.50 -14.53
C ALA A 140 -7.50 -5.38 -15.18
N ASP A 141 -7.83 -4.13 -14.86
CA ASP A 141 -7.01 -2.97 -15.21
C ASP A 141 -5.97 -2.67 -14.15
N VAL A 142 -6.30 -2.94 -12.89
CA VAL A 142 -5.46 -2.64 -11.73
C VAL A 142 -5.45 -3.83 -10.80
N PHE A 143 -4.26 -4.19 -10.31
CA PHE A 143 -4.10 -5.11 -9.19
C PHE A 143 -3.46 -4.37 -8.01
N ILE A 144 -4.14 -4.35 -6.86
CA ILE A 144 -3.65 -3.71 -5.63
C ILE A 144 -3.26 -4.79 -4.63
N GLN A 145 -2.08 -4.66 -4.02
CA GLN A 145 -1.68 -5.54 -2.92
C GLN A 145 -0.94 -4.82 -1.79
N SER A 146 -1.17 -5.27 -0.56
CA SER A 146 -0.46 -4.78 0.63
C SER A 146 -0.06 -5.91 1.58
N TYR A 147 0.24 -7.07 1.01
CA TYR A 147 0.83 -8.15 1.77
C TYR A 147 2.33 -7.91 1.96
N ARG A 148 2.92 -8.67 2.87
CA ARG A 148 4.35 -8.62 3.18
C ARG A 148 5.16 -8.73 1.88
N PRO A 149 6.26 -7.97 1.73
CA PRO A 149 7.15 -8.08 0.57
C PRO A 149 7.47 -9.54 0.24
N GLY A 150 7.33 -9.91 -1.04
CA GLY A 150 7.54 -11.27 -1.54
C GLY A 150 6.42 -12.29 -1.27
N SER A 151 5.44 -12.00 -0.40
CA SER A 151 4.44 -13.00 0.02
C SER A 151 3.49 -13.46 -1.10
N LEU A 152 3.03 -12.54 -1.95
CA LEU A 152 2.22 -12.92 -3.11
C LEU A 152 3.10 -13.36 -4.29
N ALA A 153 4.29 -12.79 -4.41
CA ALA A 153 5.25 -13.18 -5.44
C ALA A 153 5.67 -14.65 -5.32
N SER A 154 5.90 -15.15 -4.10
CA SER A 154 6.20 -16.57 -3.84
C SER A 154 5.04 -17.51 -4.21
N LYS A 155 3.83 -16.97 -4.41
CA LYS A 155 2.64 -17.69 -4.87
C LYS A 155 2.38 -17.53 -6.36
N GLY A 156 3.30 -16.92 -7.11
CA GLY A 156 3.18 -16.69 -8.55
C GLY A 156 2.35 -15.44 -8.91
N LEU A 157 2.13 -14.54 -7.97
CA LEU A 157 1.38 -13.29 -8.16
C LEU A 157 2.34 -12.07 -8.11
N SER A 158 3.54 -12.23 -8.67
CA SER A 158 4.47 -11.11 -8.83
C SER A 158 4.02 -10.22 -9.98
N ALA A 159 4.37 -8.93 -9.95
CA ALA A 159 4.05 -8.02 -11.07
C ALA A 159 4.58 -8.56 -12.40
N VAL A 160 5.77 -9.17 -12.40
CA VAL A 160 6.36 -9.78 -13.61
C VAL A 160 5.50 -10.91 -14.16
N GLU A 161 5.04 -11.84 -13.31
CA GLU A 161 4.19 -12.95 -13.75
C GLU A 161 2.81 -12.46 -14.21
N LEU A 162 2.24 -11.49 -13.51
CA LEU A 162 0.93 -10.93 -13.87
C LEU A 162 0.98 -10.18 -15.20
N HIS A 163 2.04 -9.44 -15.50
CA HIS A 163 2.18 -8.74 -16.79
C HIS A 163 2.36 -9.71 -17.97
N LYS A 164 2.87 -10.92 -17.76
CA LYS A 164 2.92 -11.95 -18.83
C LYS A 164 1.50 -12.39 -19.22
N ALA A 165 0.60 -12.51 -18.25
CA ALA A 165 -0.79 -12.91 -18.47
C ALA A 165 -1.67 -11.74 -18.94
N ASN A 166 -1.41 -10.54 -18.43
CA ASN A 166 -2.15 -9.32 -18.75
C ASN A 166 -1.19 -8.13 -18.92
N PRO A 167 -0.75 -7.85 -20.17
CA PRO A 167 0.19 -6.77 -20.46
C PRO A 167 -0.34 -5.36 -20.17
N ASN A 168 -1.65 -5.19 -19.97
CA ASN A 168 -2.29 -3.90 -19.71
C ASN A 168 -2.39 -3.58 -18.21
N LEU A 169 -2.14 -4.56 -17.34
CA LEU A 169 -2.36 -4.46 -15.91
C LEU A 169 -1.46 -3.38 -15.28
N ILE A 170 -2.03 -2.54 -14.42
CA ILE A 170 -1.26 -1.69 -13.51
C ILE A 170 -1.13 -2.43 -12.19
N ALA A 171 0.09 -2.86 -11.86
CA ALA A 171 0.38 -3.42 -10.56
C ALA A 171 0.63 -2.29 -9.54
N ALA A 172 -0.05 -2.34 -8.40
CA ALA A 172 0.07 -1.35 -7.34
C ALA A 172 0.36 -2.04 -6.01
N SER A 173 1.38 -1.60 -5.29
CA SER A 173 1.77 -2.17 -4.01
C SER A 173 1.98 -1.14 -2.92
N LEU A 174 1.63 -1.53 -1.70
CA LEU A 174 1.85 -0.74 -0.49
C LEU A 174 2.57 -1.56 0.58
N ASP A 175 3.67 -1.02 1.12
CA ASP A 175 4.44 -1.62 2.19
C ASP A 175 4.82 -0.61 3.29
N ALA A 176 5.53 -1.06 4.32
CA ALA A 176 5.89 -0.19 5.45
C ALA A 176 7.07 0.73 5.15
N TYR A 177 8.14 0.21 4.55
CA TYR A 177 9.46 0.87 4.54
C TYR A 177 9.99 1.24 3.15
N GLY A 178 9.26 0.92 2.09
CA GLY A 178 9.64 1.17 0.71
C GLY A 178 10.44 0.03 0.08
N PRO A 179 10.63 0.08 -1.24
CA PRO A 179 11.24 -1.00 -1.99
C PRO A 179 12.76 -1.12 -1.80
N ASN A 180 13.40 -0.13 -1.18
CA ASN A 180 14.85 0.01 -1.08
C ASN A 180 15.31 0.02 0.37
N GLY A 181 16.59 -0.31 0.58
CA GLY A 181 17.25 -0.26 1.88
C GLY A 181 17.10 -1.53 2.72
N PRO A 182 17.79 -1.59 3.88
CA PRO A 182 17.87 -2.79 4.70
C PRO A 182 16.53 -3.30 5.24
N TRP A 183 15.53 -2.43 5.36
CA TRP A 183 14.20 -2.76 5.89
C TRP A 183 13.16 -2.98 4.78
N SER A 184 13.56 -3.03 3.51
CA SER A 184 12.64 -3.25 2.37
C SER A 184 11.87 -4.57 2.43
N GLN A 185 12.36 -5.56 3.17
CA GLN A 185 11.66 -6.84 3.41
C GLN A 185 10.99 -6.91 4.79
N ASN A 186 11.14 -5.87 5.62
CA ASN A 186 10.59 -5.85 6.96
C ASN A 186 9.09 -5.56 6.93
N ARG A 187 8.42 -6.04 7.97
CA ARG A 187 6.99 -5.87 8.18
C ARG A 187 6.78 -4.65 9.06
N GLY A 188 5.66 -3.98 8.91
CA GLY A 188 5.32 -2.84 9.74
C GLY A 188 3.84 -2.52 9.70
N PHE A 189 3.47 -1.66 10.64
CA PHE A 189 2.18 -1.01 10.73
C PHE A 189 2.45 0.49 10.86
N ASP A 190 1.46 1.31 10.57
CA ASP A 190 1.55 2.77 10.73
C ASP A 190 2.10 3.16 12.11
N SER A 191 1.52 2.64 13.19
CA SER A 191 2.00 2.88 14.56
C SER A 191 3.49 2.57 14.77
N LEU A 192 4.04 1.54 14.13
CA LEU A 192 5.46 1.18 14.23
C LEU A 192 6.32 2.11 13.40
N VAL A 193 5.85 2.53 12.23
CA VAL A 193 6.52 3.54 11.42
C VAL A 193 6.54 4.87 12.17
N GLN A 194 5.44 5.29 12.80
CA GLN A 194 5.42 6.47 13.67
C GLN A 194 6.45 6.38 14.81
N THR A 195 6.57 5.20 15.41
CA THR A 195 7.49 4.93 16.52
C THR A 195 8.95 5.04 16.08
N CYS A 196 9.34 4.34 15.01
CA CYS A 196 10.73 4.33 14.56
C CYS A 196 11.14 5.59 13.82
N SER A 197 10.19 6.38 13.32
CA SER A 197 10.50 7.53 12.46
C SER A 197 10.62 8.86 13.18
N GLY A 198 10.41 8.94 14.49
CA GLY A 198 10.39 10.23 15.20
C GLY A 198 9.04 10.90 15.36
N ILE A 199 7.96 10.40 14.74
CA ILE A 199 6.64 11.05 14.86
C ILE A 199 6.20 11.07 16.32
N ASN A 200 6.29 9.95 17.03
CA ASN A 200 5.74 9.87 18.38
C ASN A 200 6.54 10.69 19.41
N VAL A 201 7.87 10.75 19.27
CA VAL A 201 8.71 11.63 20.10
C VAL A 201 8.33 13.09 19.85
N ALA A 202 8.18 13.46 18.58
CA ALA A 202 7.90 14.84 18.23
C ALA A 202 6.48 15.30 18.61
N GLU A 203 5.50 14.39 18.59
CA GLU A 203 4.15 14.65 19.10
C GLU A 203 4.15 14.86 20.62
N ALA A 204 4.91 14.03 21.36
CA ALA A 204 5.03 14.17 22.80
C ALA A 204 5.65 15.51 23.21
N GLN A 205 6.72 15.92 22.53
CA GLN A 205 7.37 17.22 22.72
C GLN A 205 6.39 18.38 22.50
N ARG A 206 5.54 18.29 21.48
CA ARG A 206 4.56 19.34 21.17
C ARG A 206 3.40 19.39 22.17
N TYR A 207 3.02 18.26 22.74
CA TYR A 207 1.96 18.18 23.74
C TYR A 207 2.38 18.77 25.08
N GLY A 208 3.62 18.51 25.52
CA GLY A 208 4.22 19.18 26.69
C GLY A 208 4.04 18.48 28.04
N ASP A 209 3.57 17.22 28.07
CA ASP A 209 3.30 16.46 29.32
C ASP A 209 4.51 15.65 29.84
N ASN A 210 5.71 15.85 29.30
CA ASN A 210 6.94 15.11 29.63
C ASN A 210 6.89 13.59 29.36
N GLU A 211 5.97 13.12 28.52
CA GLU A 211 5.97 11.74 28.04
C GLU A 211 7.08 11.52 27.00
N PRO A 212 7.70 10.32 26.92
CA PRO A 212 8.75 10.04 25.94
C PRO A 212 8.21 9.88 24.51
N ALA A 213 6.94 9.52 24.36
CA ALA A 213 6.30 9.28 23.07
C ALA A 213 4.78 9.44 23.19
N ARG A 214 4.16 9.97 22.13
CA ARG A 214 2.70 10.13 22.03
C ARG A 214 2.22 9.66 20.67
N VAL A 215 1.24 8.76 20.67
CA VAL A 215 0.63 8.27 19.43
C VAL A 215 -0.22 9.35 18.78
N LEU A 216 -0.22 9.41 17.44
CA LEU A 216 -1.20 10.24 16.74
C LEU A 216 -2.62 9.74 17.01
N PRO A 217 -3.64 10.61 17.03
CA PRO A 217 -5.03 10.22 17.28
C PRO A 217 -5.64 9.38 16.15
N CYS A 218 -4.91 9.17 15.05
CA CYS A 218 -5.33 8.36 13.91
C CYS A 218 -4.12 7.67 13.24
N GLN A 219 -4.42 6.68 12.40
CA GLN A 219 -3.44 6.06 11.50
C GLN A 219 -3.24 6.97 10.27
N ALA A 220 -2.56 8.09 10.46
CA ALA A 220 -2.37 9.12 9.45
C ALA A 220 -1.56 8.64 8.24
N LEU A 221 -0.55 7.79 8.47
CA LEU A 221 0.29 7.25 7.40
C LEU A 221 -0.47 6.24 6.55
N ASP A 222 -1.31 5.39 7.16
CA ASP A 222 -2.15 4.43 6.45
C ASP A 222 -3.13 5.16 5.53
N HIS A 223 -3.86 6.15 6.03
CA HIS A 223 -4.81 6.91 5.22
C HIS A 223 -4.11 7.71 4.12
N GLY A 224 -3.03 8.42 4.46
CA GLY A 224 -2.23 9.17 3.49
C GLY A 224 -1.69 8.26 2.39
N ALA A 225 -1.15 7.09 2.75
CA ALA A 225 -0.61 6.12 1.79
C ALA A 225 -1.70 5.55 0.88
N GLY A 226 -2.90 5.29 1.41
CA GLY A 226 -4.04 4.86 0.60
C GLY A 226 -4.43 5.88 -0.47
N TYR A 227 -4.55 7.15 -0.11
CA TYR A 227 -4.88 8.22 -1.07
C TYR A 227 -3.76 8.44 -2.10
N PHE A 228 -2.50 8.40 -1.66
CA PHE A 228 -1.36 8.49 -2.57
C PHE A 228 -1.29 7.30 -3.54
N LEU A 229 -1.60 6.09 -3.07
CA LEU A 229 -1.64 4.91 -3.94
C LEU A 229 -2.75 5.02 -4.98
N ALA A 230 -3.97 5.43 -4.58
CA ALA A 230 -5.06 5.68 -5.52
C ALA A 230 -4.70 6.75 -6.54
N THR A 231 -4.04 7.84 -6.12
CA THR A 231 -3.59 8.91 -7.01
C THR A 231 -2.54 8.42 -8.01
N GLY A 232 -1.56 7.64 -7.55
CA GLY A 232 -0.56 7.02 -8.42
C GLY A 232 -1.19 6.05 -9.44
N ILE A 233 -2.21 5.27 -9.03
CA ILE A 233 -2.98 4.39 -9.91
C ILE A 233 -3.71 5.22 -10.98
N MET A 234 -4.39 6.31 -10.61
CA MET A 234 -5.07 7.18 -11.58
C MET A 234 -4.09 7.82 -12.57
N ALA A 235 -2.91 8.25 -12.10
CA ALA A 235 -1.86 8.77 -12.96
C ALA A 235 -1.32 7.69 -13.93
N ALA A 236 -1.10 6.46 -13.44
CA ALA A 236 -0.68 5.34 -14.27
C ALA A 236 -1.75 4.97 -15.32
N LEU A 237 -3.03 4.96 -14.95
CA LEU A 237 -4.16 4.73 -15.87
C LEU A 237 -4.21 5.80 -16.95
N TYR A 238 -4.03 7.07 -16.58
CA TYR A 238 -3.97 8.17 -17.53
C TYR A 238 -2.81 8.01 -18.53
N ARG A 239 -1.62 7.65 -18.05
CA ARG A 239 -0.45 7.40 -18.90
C ARG A 239 -0.65 6.20 -19.84
N ARG A 240 -1.31 5.14 -19.36
CA ARG A 240 -1.69 3.99 -20.18
C ARG A 240 -2.68 4.39 -21.28
N ALA A 241 -3.67 5.20 -20.95
CA ALA A 241 -4.70 5.66 -21.89
C ALA A 241 -4.17 6.62 -22.96
N THR A 242 -3.23 7.49 -22.60
CA THR A 242 -2.76 8.57 -23.49
C THR A 242 -1.45 8.25 -24.22
N ALA A 243 -0.56 7.49 -23.58
CA ALA A 243 0.77 7.18 -24.12
C ALA A 243 1.03 5.67 -24.32
N GLY A 244 0.13 4.81 -23.83
CA GLY A 244 0.33 3.36 -23.83
C GLY A 244 1.40 2.90 -22.83
N ASP A 245 1.80 3.76 -21.88
CA ASP A 245 2.80 3.39 -20.89
C ASP A 245 2.17 2.63 -19.73
N VAL A 246 2.62 1.40 -19.48
CA VAL A 246 2.18 0.57 -18.36
C VAL A 246 3.18 0.72 -17.23
N HIS A 247 2.67 0.88 -16.01
CA HIS A 247 3.47 1.20 -14.84
C HIS A 247 3.16 0.30 -13.65
N GLU A 248 4.16 0.13 -12.80
CA GLU A 248 4.00 -0.33 -11.43
C GLU A 248 3.99 0.88 -10.50
N VAL A 249 3.01 0.94 -9.59
CA VAL A 249 2.85 2.02 -8.61
C VAL A 249 3.24 1.51 -7.22
N LYS A 250 4.13 2.20 -6.53
CA LYS A 250 4.53 1.85 -5.16
C LYS A 250 4.39 3.03 -4.23
N VAL A 251 3.84 2.78 -3.05
CA VAL A 251 3.77 3.72 -1.93
C VAL A 251 4.23 3.00 -0.67
N SER A 252 4.88 3.70 0.24
CA SER A 252 5.22 3.14 1.55
C SER A 252 4.85 4.08 2.67
N LEU A 253 4.50 3.53 3.84
CA LEU A 253 4.19 4.32 5.02
C LEU A 253 5.36 5.25 5.40
N ALA A 254 6.59 4.76 5.33
CA ALA A 254 7.78 5.55 5.59
C ALA A 254 8.01 6.64 4.52
N GLY A 255 7.66 6.39 3.26
CA GLY A 255 7.66 7.41 2.21
C GLY A 255 6.64 8.52 2.46
N VAL A 256 5.43 8.15 2.93
CA VAL A 256 4.41 9.12 3.35
C VAL A 256 4.86 9.93 4.55
N MET A 257 5.43 9.27 5.56
CA MET A 257 6.01 9.95 6.73
C MET A 257 7.08 10.96 6.31
N LYS A 258 8.02 10.55 5.44
CA LYS A 258 9.10 11.43 4.96
C LYS A 258 8.55 12.64 4.20
N TYR A 259 7.55 12.42 3.35
CA TYR A 259 6.88 13.50 2.64
C TYR A 259 6.13 14.44 3.58
N LEU A 260 5.34 13.93 4.54
CA LEU A 260 4.62 14.77 5.50
C LEU A 260 5.59 15.63 6.32
N ARG A 261 6.73 15.08 6.73
CA ARG A 261 7.76 15.82 7.47
C ARG A 261 8.40 16.93 6.64
N SER A 262 8.54 16.74 5.32
CA SER A 262 9.18 17.72 4.44
C SER A 262 8.33 18.96 4.18
N LEU A 263 7.03 18.91 4.48
CA LEU A 263 6.10 20.05 4.37
C LEU A 263 6.30 21.12 5.48
N GLY A 264 7.19 20.84 6.44
CA GLY A 264 7.44 21.73 7.57
C GLY A 264 6.37 21.62 8.66
N ARG A 265 6.50 22.47 9.68
CA ARG A 265 5.58 22.56 10.81
C ARG A 265 5.14 24.00 10.97
N TYR A 266 3.89 24.20 11.37
CA TYR A 266 3.43 25.50 11.82
C TYR A 266 3.98 25.74 13.23
N GLU A 267 4.71 26.85 13.41
CA GLU A 267 5.24 27.30 14.70
C GLU A 267 4.21 28.13 15.47
#